data_AF-A0A8C5WQZ6-F1
#
_entry.id   AF-A0A8C5WQZ6-F1
#
_cell.length_a   1.000
_cell.length_b   1.000
_cell.length_c   1.000
_cell.angle_alpha   90.00
_cell.angle_beta   90.00
_cell.angle_gamma   90.00
#
_symmetry.space_group_name_H-M   'P 1'
#
loop_
_entity.id
_entity.type
_entity.pdbx_description
1 polymer ?
#
loop_
_entity_poly.entity_id
_entity_poly.type
_entity_poly.pdbx_seq_one_letter_code
_entity_poly.pdbx_strand_id
1 'polypeptide(L)'
;MGLIRALGLGARLGRVLLRGWFAGPPHHTAAPPPASRFSAAPSARHPGLLLLRLASARLGLRSVPFRRLPPAPRRLGLGLALALALLEPEAAEEERRAAAACRDIQTIFLPRNKPPKETLGLVAQRGFRLEEYFIGQAIGKGCSGAVYEAAAPATPTGDGDPVPERRDGGGGASDTQGVVEAEGWKEEFPLAIKMMWNISAGSSSEGILATMSQELVPASGRALSGEFGAVARPRKCLFRKKWLKPHPNIIQVIRAFTSQVPLLPGATVDYPDVLPSTLNPSGIGHSCTLFLVMKNYPCTLRQFLLSEGRPEPRVGAVMILQLLEGVDHLIRQGVAHRDLKSDNILVELDSAGCPGLVITDFGCCLADETLGLKLPFPSWYVDRGGNTCLMAPEVATAMPGPGVVIDYSKADVWAVGALAYEILGPGNPFYGQGGPALDSRTYQEEELPPLPTLAAPEVKELVASLLQRSPAKRPPARVAANVLHLSLWGEVALGQAGGLLLPQLLPWLLQESAAALMTDRLGSTQRVESRLKKGFLASLDYEDLCQAAALLCSWRGTARPVPW
;
A
#
# COMPACT_ATOMS: atom_id res chain seq x y z
N MET A 1 -10.32 -39.01 -33.04
CA MET A 1 -10.26 -38.77 -34.51
C MET A 1 -9.36 -37.59 -34.91
N GLY A 2 -9.35 -36.45 -34.20
CA GLY A 2 -8.47 -35.30 -34.52
C GLY A 2 -6.96 -35.57 -34.37
N LEU A 3 -6.54 -36.31 -33.34
CA LEU A 3 -5.13 -36.63 -33.08
C LEU A 3 -4.47 -37.46 -34.20
N ILE A 4 -5.23 -38.37 -34.82
CA ILE A 4 -4.74 -39.24 -35.91
C ILE A 4 -4.59 -38.43 -37.21
N ARG A 5 -5.49 -37.47 -37.47
CA ARG A 5 -5.37 -36.53 -38.60
C ARG A 5 -4.17 -35.59 -38.44
N ALA A 6 -3.91 -35.10 -37.23
CA ALA A 6 -2.76 -34.24 -36.93
C ALA A 6 -1.41 -34.98 -37.09
N LEU A 7 -1.31 -36.22 -36.62
CA LEU A 7 -0.12 -37.06 -36.80
C LEU A 7 0.13 -37.39 -38.29
N GLY A 8 -0.94 -37.56 -39.09
CA GLY A 8 -0.84 -37.78 -40.53
C GLY A 8 -0.34 -36.56 -41.33
N LEU A 9 -0.73 -35.35 -40.92
CA LEU A 9 -0.27 -34.09 -41.52
C LEU A 9 1.20 -33.79 -41.17
N GLY A 10 1.62 -34.04 -39.93
CA GLY A 10 3.01 -33.89 -39.50
C GLY A 10 3.99 -34.82 -40.25
N ALA A 11 3.57 -36.06 -40.52
CA ALA A 11 4.36 -37.03 -41.28
C ALA A 11 4.47 -36.72 -42.79
N ARG A 12 3.59 -35.86 -43.33
CA ARG A 12 3.66 -35.36 -44.72
C ARG A 12 4.59 -34.17 -44.83
N LEU A 13 4.52 -33.21 -43.90
CA LEU A 13 5.41 -32.05 -43.84
C LEU A 13 6.88 -32.43 -43.61
N GLY A 14 7.14 -33.41 -42.72
CA GLY A 14 8.49 -33.92 -42.49
C GLY A 14 9.14 -34.58 -43.72
N ARG A 15 8.33 -35.18 -44.61
CA ARG A 15 8.82 -35.81 -45.86
C ARG A 15 9.15 -34.79 -46.95
N VAL A 16 8.50 -33.63 -46.96
CA VAL A 16 8.78 -32.53 -47.91
C VAL A 16 10.10 -31.85 -47.55
N LEU A 17 10.35 -31.62 -46.25
CA LEU A 17 11.61 -31.04 -45.76
C LEU A 17 12.82 -31.97 -45.98
N LEU A 18 12.63 -33.29 -45.90
CA LEU A 18 13.68 -34.27 -46.18
C LEU A 18 14.08 -34.35 -47.67
N ARG A 19 13.20 -33.98 -48.61
CA ARG A 19 13.53 -33.98 -50.05
C ARG A 19 14.30 -32.75 -50.51
N GLY A 20 14.18 -31.62 -49.81
CA GLY A 20 14.89 -30.38 -50.13
C GLY A 20 16.39 -30.39 -49.75
N TRP A 21 16.81 -31.29 -48.87
CA TRP A 21 18.19 -31.29 -48.34
C TRP A 21 19.18 -32.18 -49.11
N PHE A 22 18.71 -32.99 -50.07
CA PHE A 22 19.53 -33.95 -50.81
C PHE A 22 19.99 -33.50 -52.21
N ALA A 23 19.76 -32.24 -52.61
CA ALA A 23 20.18 -31.74 -53.93
C ALA A 23 21.13 -30.54 -53.80
N GLY A 24 22.44 -30.79 -53.93
CA GLY A 24 23.50 -29.78 -54.08
C GLY A 24 24.85 -30.43 -54.47
N PRO A 25 25.66 -29.80 -55.34
CA PRO A 25 26.56 -30.46 -56.32
C PRO A 25 27.99 -30.78 -55.81
N PRO A 26 28.87 -31.43 -56.62
CA PRO A 26 29.96 -32.24 -56.08
C PRO A 26 31.39 -31.64 -56.16
N HIS A 27 32.25 -32.23 -55.33
CA HIS A 27 33.74 -32.32 -55.34
C HIS A 27 34.60 -31.07 -55.04
N HIS A 28 35.49 -31.18 -54.03
CA HIS A 28 36.92 -31.48 -54.24
C HIS A 28 37.63 -31.89 -52.92
N THR A 29 38.70 -32.65 -53.11
CA THR A 29 39.46 -33.52 -52.18
C THR A 29 40.64 -32.82 -51.50
N ALA A 30 40.89 -33.11 -50.20
CA ALA A 30 42.24 -33.15 -49.60
C ALA A 30 42.25 -33.91 -48.26
N ALA A 31 43.31 -34.70 -48.03
CA ALA A 31 43.52 -35.66 -46.93
C ALA A 31 44.29 -35.03 -45.73
N PRO A 32 44.38 -35.72 -44.55
CA PRO A 32 44.63 -35.11 -43.24
C PRO A 32 46.05 -35.41 -42.65
N PRO A 33 46.39 -34.82 -41.49
CA PRO A 33 47.34 -35.45 -40.54
C PRO A 33 46.84 -35.37 -39.06
N PRO A 34 47.52 -35.97 -38.04
CA PRO A 34 46.91 -37.01 -37.21
C PRO A 34 46.71 -36.63 -35.74
N ALA A 35 46.07 -37.55 -35.01
CA ALA A 35 45.69 -37.44 -33.61
C ALA A 35 46.85 -37.57 -32.60
N SER A 36 46.78 -36.80 -31.50
CA SER A 36 47.45 -37.12 -30.22
C SER A 36 46.56 -36.82 -29.01
N ARG A 37 46.11 -37.93 -28.41
CA ARG A 37 45.68 -38.30 -27.05
C ARG A 37 45.67 -37.28 -25.87
N PHE A 38 44.49 -37.30 -25.22
CA PHE A 38 44.13 -37.34 -23.78
C PHE A 38 44.50 -36.22 -22.78
N SER A 39 43.44 -35.64 -22.18
CA SER A 39 43.27 -35.54 -20.72
C SER A 39 41.78 -35.37 -20.36
N ALA A 40 41.32 -36.12 -19.38
CA ALA A 40 39.92 -36.27 -18.96
C ALA A 40 39.53 -35.27 -17.86
N ALA A 41 38.28 -34.79 -17.91
CA ALA A 41 37.62 -34.02 -16.86
C ALA A 41 36.20 -34.60 -16.58
N PRO A 42 35.65 -34.44 -15.35
CA PRO A 42 34.57 -35.28 -14.85
C PRO A 42 33.19 -34.94 -15.43
N SER A 43 32.35 -35.97 -15.49
CA SER A 43 31.03 -36.01 -16.13
C SER A 43 30.01 -35.01 -15.58
N ALA A 44 29.49 -34.15 -16.45
CA ALA A 44 28.30 -33.34 -16.20
C ALA A 44 27.03 -34.22 -16.19
N ARG A 45 26.20 -34.09 -15.15
CA ARG A 45 24.87 -34.70 -15.06
C ARG A 45 23.96 -34.09 -16.13
N HIS A 46 23.32 -34.94 -16.94
CA HIS A 46 22.52 -34.55 -18.11
C HIS A 46 21.17 -33.88 -17.74
N PRO A 47 20.87 -32.66 -18.24
CA PRO A 47 19.61 -31.95 -17.98
C PRO A 47 18.36 -32.57 -18.63
N GLY A 48 18.54 -33.48 -19.61
CA GLY A 48 17.42 -34.10 -20.33
C GLY A 48 16.59 -35.11 -19.51
N LEU A 49 17.18 -35.75 -18.49
CA LEU A 49 16.46 -36.72 -17.66
C LEU A 49 15.51 -36.07 -16.65
N LEU A 50 15.80 -34.83 -16.24
CA LEU A 50 14.98 -34.07 -15.30
C LEU A 50 13.70 -33.55 -15.97
N LEU A 51 13.82 -33.07 -17.22
CA LEU A 51 12.70 -32.63 -18.05
C LEU A 51 11.72 -33.76 -18.39
N LEU A 52 12.23 -34.96 -18.69
CA LEU A 52 11.39 -36.14 -18.93
C LEU A 52 10.64 -36.61 -17.67
N ARG A 53 11.26 -36.49 -16.48
CA ARG A 53 10.58 -36.79 -15.20
C ARG A 53 9.49 -35.78 -14.86
N LEU A 54 9.71 -34.49 -15.12
CA LEU A 54 8.73 -33.43 -14.91
C LEU A 54 7.53 -33.56 -15.86
N ALA A 55 7.76 -33.94 -17.13
CA ALA A 55 6.70 -34.21 -18.10
C ALA A 55 5.86 -35.44 -17.72
N SER A 56 6.49 -36.49 -17.18
CA SER A 56 5.80 -37.72 -16.76
C SER A 56 4.93 -37.49 -15.52
N ALA A 57 5.39 -36.67 -14.57
CA ALA A 57 4.67 -36.33 -13.35
C ALA A 57 3.43 -35.45 -13.61
N ARG A 58 3.48 -34.56 -14.61
CA ARG A 58 2.33 -33.72 -15.01
C ARG A 58 1.24 -34.45 -15.79
N LEU A 59 1.54 -35.61 -16.37
CA LEU A 59 0.61 -36.42 -17.17
C LEU A 59 -0.01 -37.60 -16.41
N GLY A 60 0.27 -37.77 -15.12
CA GLY A 60 -0.38 -38.80 -14.27
C GLY A 60 -0.03 -40.25 -14.62
N LEU A 61 1.02 -40.50 -15.41
CA LEU A 61 1.40 -41.85 -15.82
C LEU A 61 2.23 -42.53 -14.72
N ARG A 62 1.71 -43.63 -14.15
CA ARG A 62 2.44 -44.47 -13.19
C ARG A 62 3.70 -45.05 -13.84
N SER A 63 4.78 -45.04 -13.07
CA SER A 63 6.13 -45.47 -13.44
C SER A 63 6.20 -46.85 -14.08
N VAL A 64 6.56 -46.92 -15.36
CA VAL A 64 6.98 -48.16 -16.03
C VAL A 64 8.49 -48.36 -15.84
N PRO A 65 8.97 -49.54 -15.42
CA PRO A 65 10.41 -49.77 -15.23
C PRO A 65 11.10 -49.87 -16.59
N PHE A 66 11.86 -48.84 -16.96
CA PHE A 66 12.69 -48.85 -18.17
C PHE A 66 13.93 -49.74 -17.96
N ARG A 67 13.86 -51.01 -18.36
CA ARG A 67 15.06 -51.82 -18.65
C ARG A 67 15.24 -51.93 -20.17
N ARG A 68 16.34 -51.33 -20.64
CA ARG A 68 16.99 -51.46 -21.96
C ARG A 68 16.18 -51.04 -23.20
N LEU A 69 16.39 -49.80 -23.64
CA LEU A 69 16.20 -49.40 -25.05
C LEU A 69 17.55 -48.93 -25.64
N PRO A 70 17.81 -49.17 -26.95
CA PRO A 70 19.10 -48.94 -27.59
C PRO A 70 19.35 -47.45 -27.91
N PRO A 71 20.59 -47.04 -28.20
CA PRO A 71 20.95 -45.63 -28.28
C PRO A 71 20.73 -45.06 -29.69
N ALA A 72 19.59 -44.40 -29.94
CA ALA A 72 19.48 -43.31 -30.93
C ALA A 72 18.11 -42.60 -30.86
N PRO A 73 18.01 -41.31 -31.22
CA PRO A 73 19.00 -40.25 -31.08
C PRO A 73 18.44 -39.08 -30.25
N ARG A 74 19.34 -38.29 -29.65
CA ARG A 74 19.05 -37.03 -28.94
C ARG A 74 18.15 -36.04 -29.72
N ARG A 75 17.99 -36.24 -31.03
CA ARG A 75 17.13 -35.45 -31.93
C ARG A 75 15.63 -35.75 -31.81
N LEU A 76 15.22 -36.97 -31.40
CA LEU A 76 13.80 -37.31 -31.22
C LEU A 76 13.25 -36.66 -29.94
N GLY A 77 14.06 -36.62 -28.88
CA GLY A 77 13.73 -35.91 -27.63
C GLY A 77 13.74 -34.39 -27.79
N LEU A 78 14.68 -33.85 -28.56
CA LEU A 78 14.70 -32.41 -28.89
C LEU A 78 13.52 -32.05 -29.81
N GLY A 79 13.18 -32.89 -30.78
CA GLY A 79 12.02 -32.72 -31.66
C GLY A 79 10.69 -32.83 -30.94
N LEU A 80 10.57 -33.73 -29.94
CA LEU A 80 9.38 -33.82 -29.08
C LEU A 80 9.26 -32.62 -28.14
N ALA A 81 10.38 -32.13 -27.59
CA ALA A 81 10.42 -30.91 -26.78
C ALA A 81 10.11 -29.66 -27.61
N LEU A 82 10.63 -29.55 -28.84
CA LEU A 82 10.26 -28.48 -29.77
C LEU A 82 8.79 -28.59 -30.20
N ALA A 83 8.29 -29.81 -30.45
CA ALA A 83 6.89 -30.03 -30.81
C ALA A 83 5.94 -29.72 -29.65
N LEU A 84 6.34 -30.02 -28.40
CA LEU A 84 5.61 -29.64 -27.19
C LEU A 84 5.70 -28.13 -26.90
N ALA A 85 6.83 -27.49 -27.23
CA ALA A 85 6.98 -26.03 -27.15
C ALA A 85 6.20 -25.29 -28.25
N LEU A 86 6.03 -25.90 -29.43
CA LEU A 86 5.15 -25.44 -30.51
C LEU A 86 3.68 -25.82 -30.30
N LEU A 87 3.41 -26.66 -29.30
CA LEU A 87 2.08 -27.02 -28.78
C LEU A 87 1.84 -26.33 -27.42
N GLU A 88 2.44 -25.15 -27.18
CA GLU A 88 1.87 -24.28 -26.14
C GLU A 88 0.41 -24.02 -26.54
N PRO A 89 -0.56 -24.36 -25.68
CA PRO A 89 -1.96 -24.08 -25.99
C PRO A 89 -2.08 -22.57 -26.21
N GLU A 90 -2.81 -22.13 -27.24
CA GLU A 90 -2.99 -20.70 -27.58
C GLU A 90 -3.29 -19.84 -26.33
N ALA A 91 -4.05 -20.40 -25.37
CA ALA A 91 -4.33 -19.81 -24.07
C ALA A 91 -3.10 -19.45 -23.22
N ALA A 92 -2.05 -20.27 -23.20
CA ALA A 92 -0.82 -20.02 -22.44
C ALA A 92 0.05 -18.92 -23.08
N GLU A 93 -0.05 -18.74 -24.41
CA GLU A 93 0.56 -17.60 -25.08
C GLU A 93 -0.23 -16.31 -24.83
N GLU A 94 -1.55 -16.40 -24.84
CA GLU A 94 -2.45 -15.29 -24.53
C GLU A 94 -2.28 -14.77 -23.10
N GLU A 95 -2.18 -15.67 -22.12
CA GLU A 95 -1.86 -15.37 -20.73
C GLU A 95 -0.50 -14.66 -20.59
N ARG A 96 0.55 -15.15 -21.27
CA ARG A 96 1.87 -14.49 -21.26
C ARG A 96 1.82 -13.08 -21.86
N ARG A 97 1.06 -12.89 -22.95
CA ARG A 97 0.87 -11.57 -23.56
C ARG A 97 0.11 -10.62 -22.63
N ALA A 98 -0.94 -11.10 -21.98
CA ALA A 98 -1.71 -10.31 -21.04
C ALA A 98 -0.87 -9.95 -19.79
N ALA A 99 -0.08 -10.88 -19.26
CA ALA A 99 0.86 -10.61 -18.18
C ALA A 99 1.96 -9.62 -18.57
N ALA A 100 2.45 -9.70 -19.82
CA ALA A 100 3.40 -8.71 -20.35
C ALA A 100 2.76 -7.32 -20.44
N ALA A 101 1.53 -7.23 -20.94
CA ALA A 101 0.83 -5.95 -21.03
C ALA A 101 0.56 -5.32 -19.66
N CYS A 102 0.22 -6.10 -18.63
CA CYS A 102 0.13 -5.59 -17.25
C CYS A 102 1.44 -4.96 -16.79
N ARG A 103 2.58 -5.63 -17.04
CA ARG A 103 3.91 -5.09 -16.71
C ARG A 103 4.22 -3.82 -17.49
N ASP A 104 3.90 -3.78 -18.78
CA ASP A 104 4.14 -2.61 -19.62
C ASP A 104 3.31 -1.42 -19.13
N ILE A 105 2.02 -1.60 -18.83
CA ILE A 105 1.17 -0.57 -18.22
C ILE A 105 1.76 -0.13 -16.88
N GLN A 106 2.11 -1.07 -16.01
CA GLN A 106 2.71 -0.77 -14.72
C GLN A 106 3.96 0.12 -14.87
N THR A 107 4.84 -0.17 -15.83
CA THR A 107 6.05 0.64 -16.07
C THR A 107 5.77 2.07 -16.52
N ILE A 108 4.63 2.32 -17.17
CA ILE A 108 4.20 3.68 -17.57
C ILE A 108 3.76 4.49 -16.35
N PHE A 109 3.03 3.87 -15.43
CA PHE A 109 2.42 4.53 -14.27
C PHE A 109 3.26 4.48 -13.00
N LEU A 110 4.32 3.66 -12.97
CA LEU A 110 5.28 3.69 -11.88
C LEU A 110 5.81 5.13 -11.72
N PRO A 111 5.70 5.71 -10.51
CA PRO A 111 6.14 7.07 -10.29
C PRO A 111 7.63 7.17 -10.61
N ARG A 112 7.98 7.90 -11.68
CA ARG A 112 9.35 8.38 -11.88
C ARG A 112 9.64 9.26 -10.67
N ASN A 113 10.61 8.87 -9.83
CA ASN A 113 11.04 9.54 -8.60
C ASN A 113 11.30 11.05 -8.80
N LYS A 114 10.23 11.84 -8.97
CA LYS A 114 10.27 13.28 -8.81
C LYS A 114 9.86 13.53 -7.37
N PRO A 115 10.71 14.18 -6.56
CA PRO A 115 10.29 14.57 -5.23
C PRO A 115 8.99 15.39 -5.36
N PRO A 116 8.02 15.20 -4.45
CA PRO A 116 6.80 16.00 -4.46
C PRO A 116 7.15 17.49 -4.53
N LYS A 117 6.42 18.25 -5.34
CA LYS A 117 6.54 19.71 -5.35
C LYS A 117 6.31 20.20 -3.92
N GLU A 118 7.25 21.00 -3.43
CA GLU A 118 7.27 21.55 -2.08
C GLU A 118 5.94 22.22 -1.74
N THR A 119 5.16 21.62 -0.82
CA THR A 119 3.96 22.26 -0.24
C THR A 119 4.33 23.50 0.58
N LEU A 120 5.59 23.60 0.97
CA LEU A 120 6.16 24.67 1.76
C LEU A 120 7.42 25.09 1.01
N GLY A 121 7.46 26.30 0.46
CA GLY A 121 8.68 26.95 -0.06
C GLY A 121 9.75 27.19 1.02
N LEU A 122 9.76 26.38 2.08
CA LEU A 122 10.73 26.39 3.14
C LEU A 122 12.05 25.85 2.60
N VAL A 123 13.08 26.70 2.68
CA VAL A 123 14.49 26.31 2.52
C VAL A 123 14.74 24.98 3.24
N ALA A 124 15.48 24.06 2.63
CA ALA A 124 15.70 22.70 3.14
C ALA A 124 16.24 22.60 4.59
N GLN A 125 16.71 23.71 5.17
CA GLN A 125 17.24 23.83 6.53
C GLN A 125 16.29 24.50 7.54
N ARG A 126 15.10 24.94 7.11
CA ARG A 126 14.05 25.54 7.98
C ARG A 126 12.90 24.54 8.26
N GLY A 127 12.16 24.80 9.32
CA GLY A 127 11.01 24.03 9.81
C GLY A 127 11.36 22.96 10.83
N PHE A 128 12.46 23.11 11.57
CA PHE A 128 12.93 22.12 12.56
C PHE A 128 12.93 22.65 13.99
N ARG A 129 12.24 23.77 14.21
CA ARG A 129 12.15 24.47 15.48
C ARG A 129 10.72 24.91 15.67
N LEU A 130 10.23 24.84 16.90
CA LEU A 130 8.84 25.15 17.19
C LEU A 130 8.55 26.64 16.98
N GLU A 131 9.54 27.49 17.23
CA GLU A 131 9.46 28.95 17.12
C GLU A 131 9.32 29.42 15.67
N GLU A 132 9.52 28.53 14.69
CA GLU A 132 9.31 28.81 13.27
C GLU A 132 7.85 28.66 12.84
N TYR A 133 6.96 28.27 13.75
CA TYR A 133 5.55 28.02 13.48
C TYR A 133 4.65 28.90 14.36
N PHE A 134 3.57 29.41 13.76
CA PHE A 134 2.44 29.98 14.48
C PHE A 134 1.50 28.83 14.86
N ILE A 135 1.30 28.64 16.17
CA ILE A 135 0.43 27.59 16.71
C ILE A 135 -0.97 28.17 16.95
N GLY A 136 -1.98 27.57 16.33
CA GLY A 136 -3.38 27.93 16.45
C GLY A 136 -4.10 27.12 17.53
N GLN A 137 -5.36 26.76 17.26
CA GLN A 137 -6.19 26.04 18.21
C GLN A 137 -5.82 24.55 18.32
N ALA A 138 -6.26 23.93 19.42
CA ALA A 138 -6.17 22.48 19.56
C ALA A 138 -7.16 21.79 18.61
N ILE A 139 -6.66 20.88 17.77
CA ILE A 139 -7.47 20.05 16.86
C ILE A 139 -8.01 18.83 17.61
N GLY A 140 -7.17 18.24 18.46
CA GLY A 140 -7.54 17.08 19.25
C GLY A 140 -6.37 16.51 20.06
N LYS A 141 -6.69 15.56 20.92
CA LYS A 141 -5.72 14.81 21.73
C LYS A 141 -6.04 13.33 21.71
N GLY A 142 -4.99 12.52 21.82
CA GLY A 142 -5.07 11.07 21.93
C GLY A 142 -4.18 10.54 23.05
N CYS A 143 -4.03 9.22 23.10
CA CYS A 143 -3.21 8.54 24.09
C CYS A 143 -1.70 8.79 23.92
N SER A 144 -1.27 9.30 22.75
CA SER A 144 0.15 9.45 22.40
C SER A 144 0.59 10.90 22.21
N GLY A 145 -0.33 11.84 21.99
CA GLY A 145 -0.02 13.25 21.79
C GLY A 145 -1.25 14.14 21.66
N ALA A 146 -1.00 15.44 21.54
CA ALA A 146 -1.99 16.44 21.12
C ALA A 146 -1.59 17.07 19.80
N VAL A 147 -2.60 17.45 19.02
CA VAL A 147 -2.45 18.02 17.68
C VAL A 147 -3.03 19.43 17.68
N TYR A 148 -2.25 20.35 17.13
CA TYR A 148 -2.58 21.77 17.03
C TYR A 148 -2.54 22.22 15.58
N GLU A 149 -3.37 23.21 15.27
CA GLU A 149 -3.26 23.98 14.04
C GLU A 149 -1.91 24.67 13.97
N ALA A 150 -1.33 24.74 12.77
CA ALA A 150 -0.05 25.39 12.55
C ALA A 150 0.04 26.09 11.18
N ALA A 151 0.76 27.20 11.16
CA ALA A 151 1.14 27.90 9.96
C ALA A 151 2.64 28.26 10.02
N ALA A 152 3.32 28.18 8.88
CA ALA A 152 4.70 28.65 8.75
C ALA A 152 4.69 30.02 8.04
N PRO A 153 5.54 30.99 8.44
CA PRO A 153 5.63 32.27 7.75
C PRO A 153 5.98 32.05 6.28
N ALA A 154 5.16 32.62 5.38
CA ALA A 154 5.43 32.57 3.95
C ALA A 154 6.78 33.22 3.66
N THR A 155 7.69 32.50 2.99
CA THR A 155 8.87 33.14 2.39
C THR A 155 8.37 34.03 1.25
N PRO A 156 8.69 35.34 1.22
CA PRO A 156 8.40 36.13 0.04
C PRO A 156 9.10 35.47 -1.14
N THR A 157 8.33 35.02 -2.12
CA THR A 157 8.85 34.61 -3.42
C THR A 157 9.56 35.81 -4.00
N GLY A 158 10.88 35.77 -4.05
CA GLY A 158 11.70 36.78 -4.72
C GLY A 158 11.52 36.68 -6.23
N ASP A 159 10.41 37.22 -6.72
CA ASP A 159 10.16 37.61 -8.10
C ASP A 159 9.28 38.87 -8.04
N GLY A 160 9.93 39.97 -7.70
CA GLY A 160 9.35 41.30 -7.71
C GLY A 160 10.49 42.30 -7.88
N ASP A 161 10.53 42.94 -9.04
CA ASP A 161 11.53 43.94 -9.42
C ASP A 161 11.76 45.00 -8.32
N PRO A 162 12.98 45.54 -8.20
CA PRO A 162 13.25 46.62 -7.25
C PRO A 162 12.45 47.87 -7.68
N VAL A 163 11.42 48.22 -6.90
CA VAL A 163 10.70 49.49 -7.04
C VAL A 163 11.64 50.62 -6.60
N PRO A 164 11.76 51.74 -7.34
CA PRO A 164 12.81 52.72 -7.12
C PRO A 164 12.56 53.54 -5.85
N GLU A 165 13.63 53.81 -5.12
CA GLU A 165 13.69 54.78 -4.04
C GLU A 165 13.10 56.12 -4.49
N ARG A 166 12.01 56.54 -3.85
CA ARG A 166 11.63 57.96 -3.81
C ARG A 166 12.13 58.53 -2.50
N ARG A 167 13.18 59.34 -2.62
CA ARG A 167 13.48 60.40 -1.66
C ARG A 167 12.30 61.36 -1.65
N ASP A 168 11.75 61.62 -0.47
CA ASP A 168 11.36 62.97 -0.09
C ASP A 168 11.41 63.10 1.43
N GLY A 169 12.07 64.16 1.88
CA GLY A 169 12.26 64.49 3.29
C GLY A 169 11.14 65.38 3.81
N GLY A 170 10.94 65.33 5.13
CA GLY A 170 10.08 66.25 5.87
C GLY A 170 9.84 65.73 7.28
N GLY A 171 10.45 66.38 8.27
CA GLY A 171 10.44 65.95 9.66
C GLY A 171 9.11 66.15 10.40
N GLY A 172 8.99 65.48 11.53
CA GLY A 172 7.92 65.65 12.51
C GLY A 172 7.92 64.50 13.51
N ALA A 173 8.48 64.74 14.68
CA ALA A 173 8.43 63.81 15.81
C ALA A 173 7.02 63.79 16.39
N SER A 174 6.44 62.60 16.55
CA SER A 174 5.43 62.32 17.57
C SER A 174 5.48 60.84 17.93
N ASP A 175 5.86 60.58 19.19
CA ASP A 175 5.66 59.32 19.88
C ASP A 175 4.16 58.98 19.92
N THR A 176 3.80 57.86 19.31
CA THR A 176 2.63 57.08 19.68
C THR A 176 2.92 55.61 19.40
N GLN A 177 2.89 54.80 20.46
CA GLN A 177 2.87 53.33 20.39
C GLN A 177 1.74 52.88 19.45
N GLY A 178 2.10 52.52 18.23
CA GLY A 178 1.23 51.80 17.31
C GLY A 178 1.44 50.31 17.52
N VAL A 179 0.43 49.66 18.10
CA VAL A 179 0.21 48.23 17.89
C VAL A 179 0.20 48.03 16.37
N VAL A 180 1.21 47.35 15.84
CA VAL A 180 1.17 46.86 14.46
C VAL A 180 0.16 45.72 14.49
N GLU A 181 -1.11 46.08 14.35
CA GLU A 181 -2.17 45.13 14.05
C GLU A 181 -1.75 44.39 12.78
N ALA A 182 -1.62 43.08 12.91
CA ALA A 182 -1.30 42.16 11.83
C ALA A 182 -2.50 42.08 10.88
N GLU A 183 -2.76 43.16 10.15
CA GLU A 183 -3.75 43.17 9.08
C GLU A 183 -3.22 42.33 7.92
N GLY A 184 -3.91 41.22 7.61
CA GLY A 184 -3.79 40.56 6.31
C GLY A 184 -3.62 39.03 6.31
N TRP A 185 -3.71 38.35 7.45
CA TRP A 185 -3.75 36.88 7.46
C TRP A 185 -5.21 36.44 7.38
N LYS A 186 -5.68 36.04 6.19
CA LYS A 186 -6.78 35.07 6.16
C LYS A 186 -6.25 33.82 6.86
N GLU A 187 -6.79 33.52 8.04
CA GLU A 187 -6.41 32.40 8.91
C GLU A 187 -6.62 31.05 8.22
N GLU A 188 -5.74 30.69 7.29
CA GLU A 188 -5.60 29.31 6.87
C GLU A 188 -4.42 28.74 7.67
N PHE A 189 -4.69 27.77 8.55
CA PHE A 189 -3.69 26.95 9.21
C PHE A 189 -3.52 25.65 8.41
N PRO A 190 -2.71 25.63 7.32
CA PRO A 190 -2.63 24.49 6.40
C PRO A 190 -1.82 23.31 6.98
N LEU A 191 -1.15 23.51 8.11
CA LEU A 191 -0.36 22.49 8.78
C LEU A 191 -0.99 22.11 10.11
N ALA A 192 -0.66 20.90 10.55
CA ALA A 192 -0.93 20.43 11.89
C ALA A 192 0.39 20.03 12.54
N ILE A 193 0.55 20.36 13.83
CA ILE A 193 1.70 19.97 14.64
C ILE A 193 1.21 19.03 15.73
N LYS A 194 1.70 17.79 15.71
CA LYS A 194 1.49 16.79 16.77
C LYS A 194 2.65 16.89 17.77
N MET A 195 2.34 17.26 19.01
CA MET A 195 3.24 17.19 20.15
C MET A 195 3.06 15.85 20.86
N MET A 196 4.13 15.07 20.99
CA MET A 196 4.08 13.75 21.61
C MET A 196 4.13 13.82 23.14
N TRP A 197 3.51 12.86 23.83
CA TRP A 197 3.63 12.68 25.27
C TRP A 197 4.95 12.00 25.61
N ASN A 198 5.83 12.70 26.33
CA ASN A 198 7.10 12.15 26.80
C ASN A 198 7.09 11.98 28.32
N ILE A 199 6.81 10.76 28.79
CA ILE A 199 6.79 10.41 30.22
C ILE A 199 7.91 9.42 30.62
N SER A 200 8.70 8.94 29.65
CA SER A 200 9.67 7.86 29.90
C SER A 200 10.94 7.88 29.04
N ALA A 201 11.01 8.69 27.99
CA ALA A 201 12.14 8.67 27.06
C ALA A 201 13.35 9.51 27.54
N GLY A 202 13.23 10.21 28.68
CA GLY A 202 14.21 11.19 29.13
C GLY A 202 14.15 12.49 28.30
N SER A 203 15.22 13.28 28.31
CA SER A 203 15.25 14.60 27.63
C SER A 203 16.29 14.71 26.51
N SER A 204 17.03 13.63 26.23
CA SER A 204 17.94 13.57 25.08
C SER A 204 17.17 13.34 23.78
N SER A 205 17.52 14.08 22.72
CA SER A 205 16.90 13.91 21.40
C SER A 205 17.00 12.48 20.88
N GLU A 206 18.15 11.81 21.05
CA GLU A 206 18.35 10.42 20.61
C GLU A 206 17.42 9.45 21.34
N GLY A 207 17.24 9.61 22.66
CA GLY A 207 16.36 8.78 23.48
C GLY A 207 14.89 8.95 23.11
N ILE A 208 14.45 10.19 22.89
CA ILE A 208 13.09 10.54 22.46
C ILE A 208 12.82 9.90 21.09
N LEU A 209 13.70 10.14 20.11
CA LEU A 209 13.55 9.61 18.76
C LEU A 209 13.58 8.08 18.74
N ALA A 210 14.44 7.44 19.54
CA ALA A 210 14.47 5.98 19.64
C ALA A 210 13.15 5.43 20.20
N THR A 211 12.65 6.02 21.29
CA THR A 211 11.43 5.57 21.98
C THR A 211 10.18 5.79 21.14
N MET A 212 10.11 6.88 20.36
CA MET A 212 8.92 7.27 19.57
C MET A 212 9.09 7.01 18.07
N SER A 213 10.06 6.19 17.67
CA SER A 213 10.45 6.04 16.26
C SER A 213 9.38 5.44 15.35
N GLN A 214 8.38 4.75 15.89
CA GLN A 214 7.21 4.27 15.13
C GLN A 214 6.44 5.42 14.48
N GLU A 215 6.29 6.56 15.17
CA GLU A 215 5.60 7.75 14.66
C GLU A 215 6.34 8.41 13.48
N LEU A 216 7.62 8.09 13.31
CA LEU A 216 8.48 8.60 12.24
C LEU A 216 8.47 7.71 10.98
N VAL A 217 7.86 6.53 11.02
CA VAL A 217 7.77 5.62 9.86
C VAL A 217 7.21 6.28 8.59
N PRO A 218 6.18 7.16 8.65
CA PRO A 218 5.72 7.93 7.49
C PRO A 218 6.56 9.17 7.13
N ALA A 219 7.67 9.45 7.85
CA ALA A 219 8.49 10.63 7.60
C ALA A 219 9.31 10.51 6.32
N SER A 220 9.37 11.61 5.56
CA SER A 220 10.24 11.69 4.39
C SER A 220 11.71 11.83 4.82
N GLY A 221 12.67 11.44 3.96
CA GLY A 221 14.09 11.64 4.26
C GLY A 221 14.47 13.11 4.52
N ARG A 222 13.73 14.06 3.92
CA ARG A 222 13.87 15.50 4.19
C ARG A 222 13.19 15.93 5.49
N ALA A 223 12.18 15.21 5.96
CA ALA A 223 11.50 15.53 7.21
C ALA A 223 12.40 15.40 8.44
N LEU A 224 13.53 14.69 8.28
CA LEU A 224 14.48 14.43 9.34
C LEU A 224 15.77 15.22 9.17
N SER A 225 16.01 15.85 8.02
CA SER A 225 17.33 16.38 7.63
C SER A 225 17.87 17.54 8.47
N GLY A 226 17.09 18.12 9.39
CA GLY A 226 17.56 19.07 10.40
C GLY A 226 18.42 18.37 11.44
N GLU A 227 17.81 17.89 12.52
CA GLU A 227 18.54 17.17 13.59
C GLU A 227 19.28 15.92 13.07
N PHE A 228 18.73 15.16 12.11
CA PHE A 228 19.44 14.02 11.51
C PHE A 228 20.55 14.42 10.53
N GLY A 229 20.57 15.66 10.03
CA GLY A 229 21.63 16.13 9.11
C GLY A 229 22.99 16.24 9.80
N ALA A 230 23.00 16.59 11.09
CA ALA A 230 24.19 16.60 11.94
C ALA A 230 24.55 15.19 12.46
N VAL A 231 23.56 14.33 12.70
CA VAL A 231 23.74 12.89 12.96
C VAL A 231 23.87 12.15 11.62
N ALA A 232 24.87 12.58 10.84
CA ALA A 232 25.09 12.13 9.48
C ALA A 232 25.27 10.61 9.39
N ARG A 233 24.45 10.01 8.52
CA ARG A 233 24.41 8.60 8.08
C ARG A 233 23.77 7.68 9.11
N PRO A 234 22.65 7.00 8.78
CA PRO A 234 22.23 5.87 9.58
C PRO A 234 23.38 4.86 9.48
N ARG A 235 24.17 4.74 10.55
CA ARG A 235 24.81 3.46 10.83
C ARG A 235 23.68 2.47 10.66
N LYS A 236 23.85 1.54 9.72
CA LYS A 236 22.93 0.45 9.30
C LYS A 236 22.43 -0.44 10.46
N CYS A 237 22.53 0.01 11.70
CA CYS A 237 22.49 -0.79 12.91
C CYS A 237 21.67 -0.17 14.05
N LEU A 238 21.33 1.13 14.04
CA LEU A 238 20.63 1.74 15.19
C LEU A 238 19.11 1.60 15.16
N PHE A 239 18.48 1.53 13.99
CA PHE A 239 17.01 1.54 13.94
C PHE A 239 16.36 0.30 13.33
N ARG A 240 17.04 -0.49 12.46
CA ARG A 240 16.44 -1.64 11.72
C ARG A 240 15.02 -1.37 11.18
N LYS A 241 14.63 -0.10 10.98
CA LYS A 241 13.25 0.33 10.77
C LYS A 241 13.08 0.80 9.34
N LYS A 242 11.99 0.36 8.71
CA LYS A 242 11.70 0.64 7.32
C LYS A 242 10.95 1.97 7.18
N TRP A 243 11.44 2.81 6.29
CA TRP A 243 10.80 4.08 5.93
C TRP A 243 9.75 3.83 4.85
N LEU A 244 8.57 4.43 5.01
CA LEU A 244 7.53 4.34 4.00
C LEU A 244 7.83 5.26 2.82
N LYS A 245 7.62 4.75 1.60
CA LYS A 245 7.51 5.64 0.44
C LYS A 245 6.20 6.45 0.58
N PRO A 246 6.15 7.70 0.10
CA PRO A 246 4.93 8.48 0.10
C PRO A 246 3.79 7.76 -0.65
N HIS A 247 2.56 7.90 -0.14
CA HIS A 247 1.36 7.33 -0.74
C HIS A 247 0.17 8.27 -0.48
N PRO A 248 -0.76 8.47 -1.43
CA PRO A 248 -1.87 9.42 -1.28
C PRO A 248 -2.79 9.12 -0.09
N ASN A 249 -2.87 7.86 0.34
CA ASN A 249 -3.71 7.42 1.46
C ASN A 249 -2.94 7.17 2.77
N ILE A 250 -1.69 7.62 2.88
CA ILE A 250 -0.87 7.53 4.10
C ILE A 250 -0.41 8.93 4.49
N ILE A 251 -0.50 9.26 5.79
CA ILE A 251 -0.07 10.57 6.29
C ILE A 251 1.40 10.79 5.93
N GLN A 252 1.75 12.01 5.52
CA GLN A 252 3.13 12.38 5.26
C GLN A 252 3.61 13.30 6.38
N VAL A 253 4.58 12.84 7.15
CA VAL A 253 5.30 13.73 8.09
C VAL A 253 6.29 14.57 7.27
N ILE A 254 6.10 15.89 7.33
CA ILE A 254 6.83 16.89 6.54
C ILE A 254 8.10 17.30 7.26
N ARG A 255 8.04 17.44 8.60
CA ARG A 255 9.18 17.73 9.49
C ARG A 255 8.98 16.98 10.80
N ALA A 256 10.07 16.55 11.40
CA ALA A 256 10.09 16.05 12.77
C ALA A 256 11.35 16.56 13.47
N PHE A 257 11.18 16.99 14.72
CA PHE A 257 12.25 17.55 15.53
C PHE A 257 11.90 17.43 17.02
N THR A 258 12.92 17.46 17.87
CA THR A 258 12.72 17.56 19.31
C THR A 258 12.79 19.01 19.77
N SER A 259 11.95 19.39 20.72
CA SER A 259 12.00 20.73 21.32
C SER A 259 11.50 20.71 22.76
N GLN A 260 11.77 21.80 23.49
CA GLN A 260 11.20 22.00 24.81
C GLN A 260 9.67 22.04 24.72
N VAL A 261 8.99 21.46 25.72
CA VAL A 261 7.53 21.48 25.82
C VAL A 261 7.09 22.90 26.17
N PRO A 262 6.36 23.61 25.31
CA PRO A 262 5.79 24.90 25.67
C PRO A 262 4.44 24.72 26.37
N LEU A 263 3.91 25.82 26.93
CA LEU A 263 2.53 25.87 27.39
C LEU A 263 1.61 26.22 26.22
N LEU A 264 1.03 25.21 25.57
CA LEU A 264 0.10 25.41 24.45
C LEU A 264 -1.32 25.75 24.92
N PRO A 265 -2.15 26.37 24.05
CA PRO A 265 -3.56 26.63 24.36
C PRO A 265 -4.28 25.36 24.82
N GLY A 266 -5.07 25.46 25.90
CA GLY A 266 -5.84 24.35 26.48
C GLY A 266 -5.03 23.32 27.29
N ALA A 267 -3.69 23.36 27.24
CA ALA A 267 -2.84 22.29 27.80
C ALA A 267 -3.06 22.02 29.30
N THR A 268 -3.27 23.06 30.11
CA THR A 268 -3.49 22.95 31.56
C THR A 268 -4.83 22.35 31.94
N VAL A 269 -5.78 22.30 30.99
CA VAL A 269 -7.12 21.73 31.19
C VAL A 269 -7.18 20.35 30.55
N ASP A 270 -6.71 20.23 29.31
CA ASP A 270 -6.89 19.03 28.51
C ASP A 270 -5.94 17.90 28.88
N TYR A 271 -4.70 18.22 29.28
CA TYR A 271 -3.68 17.22 29.57
C TYR A 271 -2.64 17.71 30.62
N PRO A 272 -3.09 18.21 31.79
CA PRO A 272 -2.19 18.78 32.79
C PRO A 272 -1.13 17.78 33.29
N ASP A 273 -1.46 16.49 33.35
CA ASP A 273 -0.61 15.46 33.96
C ASP A 273 0.64 15.16 33.13
N VAL A 274 0.58 15.28 31.79
CA VAL A 274 1.72 14.99 30.90
C VAL A 274 2.62 16.20 30.67
N LEU A 275 2.30 17.35 31.27
CA LEU A 275 3.18 18.52 31.26
C LEU A 275 4.40 18.30 32.16
N PRO A 276 5.53 18.97 31.90
CA PRO A 276 6.67 18.93 32.79
C PRO A 276 6.39 19.67 34.10
N SER A 277 7.08 19.24 35.17
CA SER A 277 6.96 19.83 36.51
C SER A 277 7.22 21.34 36.57
N THR A 278 7.98 21.86 35.59
CA THR A 278 8.25 23.30 35.42
C THR A 278 7.05 24.10 34.94
N LEU A 279 6.09 23.46 34.26
CA LEU A 279 4.85 24.09 33.77
C LEU A 279 3.64 23.72 34.65
N ASN A 280 3.62 22.50 35.19
CA ASN A 280 2.63 22.06 36.15
C ASN A 280 3.33 21.28 37.28
N PRO A 281 3.33 21.75 38.54
CA PRO A 281 4.04 21.09 39.64
C PRO A 281 3.68 19.61 39.87
N SER A 282 2.46 19.17 39.51
CA SER A 282 2.04 17.77 39.60
C SER A 282 2.28 16.96 38.32
N GLY A 283 2.81 17.59 37.28
CA GLY A 283 3.05 16.99 35.97
C GLY A 283 4.22 16.00 35.98
N ILE A 284 4.05 14.90 35.23
CA ILE A 284 5.01 13.80 35.12
C ILE A 284 5.78 13.81 33.79
N GLY A 285 5.54 14.80 32.93
CA GLY A 285 6.20 14.91 31.64
C GLY A 285 7.67 15.30 31.74
N HIS A 286 8.45 14.95 30.74
CA HIS A 286 9.79 15.49 30.53
C HIS A 286 9.73 16.86 29.83
N SER A 287 10.74 17.70 30.07
CA SER A 287 10.79 19.07 29.54
C SER A 287 11.03 19.17 28.04
N CYS A 288 11.38 18.08 27.35
CA CYS A 288 11.63 18.01 25.91
C CYS A 288 10.81 16.87 25.30
N THR A 289 10.25 17.05 24.12
CA THR A 289 9.47 16.02 23.42
C THR A 289 9.61 16.12 21.90
N LEU A 290 9.03 15.14 21.19
CA LEU A 290 8.98 15.06 19.75
C LEU A 290 7.79 15.87 19.20
N PHE A 291 8.06 16.65 18.14
CA PHE A 291 7.06 17.35 17.35
C PHE A 291 7.05 16.81 15.93
N LEU A 292 5.86 16.60 15.38
CA LEU A 292 5.65 16.14 14.00
C LEU A 292 4.80 17.18 13.26
N VAL A 293 5.34 17.72 12.18
CA VAL A 293 4.64 18.67 11.31
C VAL A 293 4.08 17.89 10.12
N MET A 294 2.78 18.03 9.90
CA MET A 294 2.05 17.36 8.82
C MET A 294 1.06 18.32 8.16
N LYS A 295 0.44 17.89 7.06
CA LYS A 295 -0.69 18.60 6.48
C LYS A 295 -1.86 18.62 7.48
N ASN A 296 -2.57 19.74 7.59
CA ASN A 296 -3.81 19.81 8.35
C ASN A 296 -4.95 19.14 7.57
N TYR A 297 -5.71 18.28 8.25
CA TYR A 297 -6.92 17.64 7.71
C TYR A 297 -8.13 18.09 8.54
N PRO A 298 -9.25 18.47 7.92
CA PRO A 298 -10.40 19.03 8.64
C PRO A 298 -10.96 18.17 9.77
N CYS A 299 -11.00 16.85 9.60
CA CYS A 299 -11.58 15.95 10.58
C CYS A 299 -11.11 14.49 10.43
N THR A 300 -11.43 13.67 11.43
CA THR A 300 -11.29 12.21 11.36
C THR A 300 -12.49 11.57 10.65
N LEU A 301 -12.35 10.32 10.18
CA LEU A 301 -13.45 9.56 9.59
C LEU A 301 -14.60 9.39 10.58
N ARG A 302 -14.28 9.20 11.87
CA ARG A 302 -15.29 9.13 12.92
C ARG A 302 -16.10 10.42 13.00
N GLN A 303 -15.43 11.57 13.03
CA GLN A 303 -16.10 12.88 13.06
C GLN A 303 -16.93 13.12 11.80
N PHE A 304 -16.36 12.81 10.62
CA PHE A 304 -17.04 12.94 9.34
C PHE A 304 -18.34 12.13 9.28
N LEU A 305 -18.32 10.86 9.68
CA LEU A 305 -19.51 10.00 9.68
C LEU A 305 -20.56 10.44 10.70
N LEU A 306 -20.15 11.09 11.80
CA LEU A 306 -21.06 11.66 12.79
C LEU A 306 -21.71 12.97 12.29
N SER A 307 -20.98 13.79 11.53
CA SER A 307 -21.48 15.10 11.06
C SER A 307 -22.28 15.01 9.76
N GLU A 308 -21.75 14.32 8.75
CA GLU A 308 -22.36 14.22 7.41
C GLU A 308 -23.35 13.05 7.30
N GLY A 309 -23.35 12.15 8.30
CA GLY A 309 -24.08 10.90 8.24
C GLY A 309 -23.41 9.89 7.30
N ARG A 310 -24.22 8.92 6.82
CA ARG A 310 -23.71 7.82 6.01
C ARG A 310 -23.51 8.25 4.55
N PRO A 311 -22.34 7.99 3.95
CA PRO A 311 -22.12 8.28 2.54
C PRO A 311 -23.01 7.40 1.65
N GLU A 312 -23.27 7.88 0.43
CA GLU A 312 -23.88 7.05 -0.62
C GLU A 312 -23.04 5.77 -0.82
N PRO A 313 -23.65 4.59 -1.07
CA PRO A 313 -22.90 3.33 -1.14
C PRO A 313 -21.75 3.31 -2.15
N ARG A 314 -21.89 4.00 -3.28
CA ARG A 314 -20.78 4.14 -4.25
C ARG A 314 -19.61 4.92 -3.65
N VAL A 315 -19.87 6.02 -2.95
CA VAL A 315 -18.85 6.80 -2.23
C VAL A 315 -18.24 5.97 -1.10
N GLY A 316 -19.06 5.22 -0.35
CA GLY A 316 -18.58 4.30 0.68
C GLY A 316 -17.65 3.21 0.13
N ALA A 317 -17.96 2.64 -1.04
CA ALA A 317 -17.06 1.70 -1.72
C ALA A 317 -15.73 2.36 -2.14
N VAL A 318 -15.75 3.61 -2.61
CA VAL A 318 -14.53 4.39 -2.91
C VAL A 318 -13.71 4.65 -1.65
N MET A 319 -14.35 4.93 -0.51
CA MET A 319 -13.70 5.08 0.79
C MET A 319 -13.03 3.78 1.24
N ILE A 320 -13.72 2.65 1.18
CA ILE A 320 -13.14 1.33 1.52
C ILE A 320 -11.96 1.00 0.60
N LEU A 321 -12.07 1.32 -0.70
CA LEU A 321 -10.97 1.14 -1.64
C LEU A 321 -9.74 1.97 -1.24
N GLN A 322 -9.89 3.22 -0.85
CA GLN A 322 -8.78 4.05 -0.37
C GLN A 322 -8.07 3.44 0.84
N LEU A 323 -8.82 2.84 1.77
CA LEU A 323 -8.25 2.14 2.92
C LEU A 323 -7.47 0.90 2.48
N LEU A 324 -8.02 0.10 1.56
CA LEU A 324 -7.33 -1.09 1.02
C LEU A 324 -6.07 -0.73 0.21
N GLU A 325 -6.07 0.38 -0.52
CA GLU A 325 -4.88 0.92 -1.18
C GLU A 325 -3.80 1.33 -0.17
N GLY A 326 -4.18 2.04 0.89
CA GLY A 326 -3.28 2.37 1.99
C GLY A 326 -2.69 1.13 2.65
N VAL A 327 -3.53 0.15 3.02
CA VAL A 327 -3.11 -1.09 3.67
C VAL A 327 -2.23 -1.95 2.77
N ASP A 328 -2.54 -2.07 1.48
CA ASP A 328 -1.69 -2.76 0.51
C ASP A 328 -0.29 -2.12 0.43
N HIS A 329 -0.23 -0.78 0.38
CA HIS A 329 1.04 -0.06 0.39
C HIS A 329 1.85 -0.37 1.65
N LEU A 330 1.24 -0.38 2.82
CA LEU A 330 1.91 -0.74 4.08
C LEU A 330 2.45 -2.18 4.03
N ILE A 331 1.62 -3.15 3.63
CA ILE A 331 2.00 -4.58 3.55
C ILE A 331 3.15 -4.80 2.56
N ARG A 332 3.12 -4.17 1.39
CA ARG A 332 4.22 -4.23 0.40
C ARG A 332 5.51 -3.59 0.93
N GLN A 333 5.37 -2.62 1.83
CA GLN A 333 6.48 -2.04 2.57
C GLN A 333 6.84 -2.86 3.81
N GLY A 334 6.22 -4.03 4.07
CA GLY A 334 6.51 -4.84 5.25
C GLY A 334 6.15 -4.15 6.56
N VAL A 335 5.19 -3.22 6.52
CA VAL A 335 4.68 -2.48 7.66
C VAL A 335 3.25 -2.93 7.95
N ALA A 336 2.94 -3.17 9.23
CA ALA A 336 1.57 -3.34 9.70
C ALA A 336 1.20 -2.18 10.62
N HIS A 337 0.03 -1.59 10.44
CA HIS A 337 -0.44 -0.46 11.23
C HIS A 337 -0.81 -0.87 12.66
N ARG A 338 -1.57 -1.97 12.81
CA ARG A 338 -1.99 -2.58 14.10
C ARG A 338 -2.90 -1.73 15.01
N ASP A 339 -3.26 -0.52 14.60
CA ASP A 339 -4.22 0.35 15.32
C ASP A 339 -5.16 1.07 14.34
N LEU A 340 -5.66 0.37 13.32
CA LEU A 340 -6.65 0.95 12.41
C LEU A 340 -8.00 1.10 13.13
N LYS A 341 -8.53 2.32 13.10
CA LYS A 341 -9.84 2.72 13.64
C LYS A 341 -10.25 4.04 12.99
N SER A 342 -11.54 4.40 13.04
CA SER A 342 -12.06 5.61 12.38
C SER A 342 -11.48 6.91 12.94
N ASP A 343 -10.96 6.92 14.18
CA ASP A 343 -10.19 8.04 14.74
C ASP A 343 -8.82 8.22 14.08
N ASN A 344 -8.22 7.14 13.56
CA ASN A 344 -6.90 7.12 12.93
C ASN A 344 -6.96 7.21 11.40
N ILE A 345 -8.13 7.57 10.85
CA ILE A 345 -8.30 7.89 9.43
C ILE A 345 -8.69 9.37 9.34
N LEU A 346 -7.92 10.16 8.60
CA LEU A 346 -8.21 11.57 8.35
C LEU A 346 -8.98 11.73 7.04
N VAL A 347 -9.84 12.74 6.98
CA VAL A 347 -10.72 13.02 5.83
C VAL A 347 -10.47 14.44 5.32
N GLU A 348 -10.41 14.58 4.00
CA GLU A 348 -10.44 15.86 3.30
C GLU A 348 -11.27 15.70 2.02
N LEU A 349 -12.20 16.63 1.76
CA LEU A 349 -12.99 16.59 0.53
C LEU A 349 -12.18 17.12 -0.65
N ASP A 350 -12.23 16.41 -1.78
CA ASP A 350 -11.69 16.94 -3.03
C ASP A 350 -12.60 18.00 -3.64
N SER A 351 -12.17 18.61 -4.75
CA SER A 351 -12.92 19.66 -5.46
C SER A 351 -14.31 19.22 -5.95
N ALA A 352 -14.58 17.92 -6.02
CA ALA A 352 -15.86 17.36 -6.41
C ALA A 352 -16.70 16.89 -5.20
N GLY A 353 -16.24 17.17 -3.97
CA GLY A 353 -16.88 16.73 -2.74
C GLY A 353 -16.64 15.25 -2.40
N CYS A 354 -15.72 14.57 -3.09
CA CYS A 354 -15.41 13.18 -2.79
C CYS A 354 -14.45 13.10 -1.59
N PRO A 355 -14.74 12.32 -0.53
CA PRO A 355 -13.86 12.19 0.63
C PRO A 355 -12.55 11.49 0.30
N GLY A 356 -11.43 12.20 0.41
CA GLY A 356 -10.09 11.67 0.39
C GLY A 356 -9.68 11.17 1.79
N LEU A 357 -9.22 9.92 1.87
CA LEU A 357 -8.86 9.27 3.13
C LEU A 357 -7.36 9.11 3.30
N VAL A 358 -6.87 9.33 4.52
CA VAL A 358 -5.45 9.19 4.88
C VAL A 358 -5.31 8.45 6.20
N ILE A 359 -4.56 7.35 6.21
CA ILE A 359 -4.22 6.61 7.43
C ILE A 359 -3.17 7.40 8.21
N THR A 360 -3.40 7.62 9.50
CA THR A 360 -2.52 8.34 10.41
C THR A 360 -2.26 7.55 11.70
N ASP A 361 -1.38 8.09 12.55
CA ASP A 361 -1.01 7.56 13.87
C ASP A 361 -0.28 6.21 13.85
N PHE A 362 1.01 6.27 13.50
CA PHE A 362 1.84 5.09 13.35
C PHE A 362 2.46 4.61 14.67
N GLY A 363 2.12 5.19 15.82
CA GLY A 363 2.73 4.87 17.11
C GLY A 363 2.70 3.38 17.48
N CYS A 364 1.68 2.65 17.02
CA CYS A 364 1.55 1.21 17.24
C CYS A 364 2.06 0.34 16.09
N CYS A 365 2.68 0.87 15.04
CA CYS A 365 3.01 0.07 13.85
C CYS A 365 4.16 -0.93 14.09
N LEU A 366 4.11 -2.05 13.36
CA LEU A 366 5.24 -2.96 13.17
C LEU A 366 5.96 -2.56 11.88
N ALA A 367 7.20 -2.08 11.99
CA ALA A 367 7.98 -1.58 10.86
C ALA A 367 9.46 -1.98 10.93
N ASP A 368 9.75 -3.21 11.34
CA ASP A 368 11.12 -3.73 11.44
C ASP A 368 11.55 -4.45 10.15
N GLU A 369 12.69 -4.06 9.58
CA GLU A 369 13.24 -4.58 8.32
C GLU A 369 13.59 -6.07 8.39
N THR A 370 13.95 -6.58 9.57
CA THR A 370 14.33 -7.98 9.77
C THR A 370 13.14 -8.89 10.00
N LEU A 371 12.13 -8.37 10.70
CA LEU A 371 10.90 -9.10 11.02
C LEU A 371 9.87 -9.02 9.87
N GLY A 372 9.84 -7.90 9.15
CA GLY A 372 8.76 -7.57 8.22
C GLY A 372 7.41 -7.61 8.93
N LEU A 373 6.48 -8.41 8.39
CA LEU A 373 5.12 -8.58 8.93
C LEU A 373 5.00 -9.71 9.96
N LYS A 374 6.12 -10.29 10.39
CA LYS A 374 6.16 -11.46 11.27
C LYS A 374 6.71 -11.09 12.64
N LEU A 375 5.86 -11.11 13.67
CA LEU A 375 6.23 -10.74 15.03
C LEU A 375 6.51 -11.98 15.89
N PRO A 376 7.74 -12.19 16.39
CA PRO A 376 8.02 -13.23 17.36
C PRO A 376 7.22 -13.01 18.65
N PHE A 377 6.58 -14.06 19.15
CA PHE A 377 5.68 -14.00 20.31
C PHE A 377 6.05 -14.99 21.41
N PRO A 378 7.21 -14.83 22.08
CA PRO A 378 7.65 -15.74 23.14
C PRO A 378 6.92 -15.56 24.48
N SER A 379 6.31 -14.39 24.74
CA SER A 379 5.62 -14.10 26.01
C SER A 379 4.51 -13.06 25.84
N TRP A 380 3.62 -12.96 26.83
CA TRP A 380 2.53 -11.98 26.86
C TRP A 380 2.99 -10.51 26.95
N TYR A 381 4.26 -10.25 27.27
CA TYR A 381 4.82 -8.89 27.34
C TYR A 381 5.13 -8.28 25.97
N VAL A 382 5.04 -9.06 24.90
CA VAL A 382 5.21 -8.54 23.54
C VAL A 382 3.98 -7.72 23.17
N ASP A 383 4.22 -6.46 22.80
CA ASP A 383 3.19 -5.58 22.26
C ASP A 383 2.68 -6.10 20.91
N ARG A 384 1.38 -6.41 20.85
CA ARG A 384 0.67 -6.92 19.66
C ARG A 384 -0.06 -5.83 18.87
N GLY A 385 -0.06 -4.58 19.31
CA GLY A 385 -0.80 -3.48 18.69
C GLY A 385 -1.72 -2.73 19.66
N GLY A 386 -2.33 -1.65 19.17
CA GLY A 386 -3.02 -0.67 20.01
C GLY A 386 -4.52 -0.91 20.20
N ASN A 387 -5.26 -1.30 19.15
CA ASN A 387 -6.71 -1.47 19.24
C ASN A 387 -7.07 -2.90 19.60
N THR A 388 -7.35 -3.17 20.87
CA THR A 388 -7.75 -4.51 21.32
C THR A 388 -9.08 -4.97 20.73
N CYS A 389 -10.03 -4.05 20.51
CA CYS A 389 -11.35 -4.38 19.96
C CYS A 389 -11.28 -4.74 18.48
N LEU A 390 -10.41 -4.07 17.71
CA LEU A 390 -10.20 -4.36 16.29
C LEU A 390 -8.94 -5.18 16.03
N MET A 391 -8.44 -5.88 17.04
CA MET A 391 -7.34 -6.82 16.87
C MET A 391 -7.85 -8.05 16.10
N ALA A 392 -7.25 -8.33 14.95
CA ALA A 392 -7.69 -9.43 14.09
C ALA A 392 -7.63 -10.80 14.82
N PRO A 393 -8.50 -11.76 14.49
CA PRO A 393 -8.67 -12.99 15.28
C PRO A 393 -7.38 -13.81 15.45
N GLU A 394 -6.56 -13.91 14.40
CA GLU A 394 -5.27 -14.59 14.41
C GLU A 394 -4.24 -13.94 15.34
N VAL A 395 -4.37 -12.63 15.59
CA VAL A 395 -3.51 -11.89 16.52
C VAL A 395 -4.07 -12.00 17.94
N ALA A 396 -5.38 -11.84 18.09
CA ALA A 396 -6.06 -11.82 19.37
C ALA A 396 -6.04 -13.19 20.06
N THR A 397 -6.17 -14.27 19.28
CA THR A 397 -6.19 -15.68 19.77
C THR A 397 -4.81 -16.34 19.80
N ALA A 398 -3.76 -15.67 19.33
CA ALA A 398 -2.40 -16.19 19.40
C ALA A 398 -1.97 -16.46 20.85
N MET A 399 -1.31 -17.60 21.07
CA MET A 399 -0.74 -17.99 22.36
C MET A 399 0.78 -17.87 22.32
N PRO A 400 1.42 -17.24 23.32
CA PRO A 400 2.87 -17.09 23.31
C PRO A 400 3.58 -18.41 23.54
N GLY A 401 4.76 -18.55 22.96
CA GLY A 401 5.61 -19.72 23.18
C GLY A 401 6.92 -19.67 22.39
N PRO A 402 7.88 -20.55 22.70
CA PRO A 402 9.15 -20.62 21.99
C PRO A 402 8.92 -20.84 20.48
N GLY A 403 9.44 -19.93 19.65
CA GLY A 403 9.32 -20.01 18.19
C GLY A 403 7.95 -19.65 17.62
N VAL A 404 6.98 -19.23 18.44
CA VAL A 404 5.69 -18.74 17.95
C VAL A 404 5.88 -17.39 17.26
N VAL A 405 5.20 -17.21 16.12
CA VAL A 405 5.24 -16.00 15.32
C VAL A 405 3.81 -15.63 14.94
N ILE A 406 3.45 -14.36 15.15
CA ILE A 406 2.19 -13.78 14.67
C ILE A 406 2.43 -13.19 13.28
N ASP A 407 1.58 -13.53 12.33
CA ASP A 407 1.61 -13.01 10.96
C ASP A 407 0.60 -11.88 10.80
N TYR A 408 1.08 -10.66 10.53
CA TYR A 408 0.26 -9.46 10.35
C TYR A 408 -0.12 -9.19 8.89
N SER A 409 0.24 -10.06 7.93
CA SER A 409 0.02 -9.84 6.50
C SER A 409 -1.43 -9.65 6.07
N LYS A 410 -2.40 -10.01 6.91
CA LYS A 410 -3.84 -9.79 6.67
C LYS A 410 -4.59 -9.25 7.89
N ALA A 411 -3.89 -8.81 8.93
CA ALA A 411 -4.49 -8.30 10.15
C ALA A 411 -5.18 -6.95 9.90
N ASP A 412 -4.48 -6.01 9.25
CA ASP A 412 -5.05 -4.70 8.91
C ASP A 412 -6.19 -4.81 7.89
N VAL A 413 -6.17 -5.84 7.02
CA VAL A 413 -7.27 -6.14 6.08
C VAL A 413 -8.57 -6.46 6.82
N TRP A 414 -8.48 -7.22 7.92
CA TRP A 414 -9.63 -7.52 8.77
C TRP A 414 -10.17 -6.26 9.45
N ALA A 415 -9.28 -5.38 9.93
CA ALA A 415 -9.68 -4.10 10.53
C ALA A 415 -10.40 -3.19 9.51
N VAL A 416 -9.99 -3.20 8.23
CA VAL A 416 -10.73 -2.51 7.16
C VAL A 416 -12.14 -3.10 6.98
N GLY A 417 -12.30 -4.42 7.10
CA GLY A 417 -13.63 -5.06 7.10
C GLY A 417 -14.54 -4.54 8.21
N ALA A 418 -14.00 -4.34 9.42
CA ALA A 418 -14.75 -3.74 10.52
C ALA A 418 -15.08 -2.26 10.27
N LEU A 419 -14.14 -1.49 9.73
CA LEU A 419 -14.37 -0.08 9.34
C LEU A 419 -15.41 0.07 8.23
N ALA A 420 -15.51 -0.92 7.33
CA ALA A 420 -16.52 -0.90 6.28
C ALA A 420 -17.95 -0.89 6.84
N TYR A 421 -18.18 -1.43 8.05
CA TYR A 421 -19.47 -1.32 8.74
C TYR A 421 -19.76 0.07 9.28
N GLU A 422 -18.73 0.85 9.65
CA GLU A 422 -18.93 2.26 10.01
C GLU A 422 -19.25 3.10 8.78
N ILE A 423 -18.62 2.78 7.64
CA ILE A 423 -18.80 3.50 6.38
C ILE A 423 -20.16 3.18 5.73
N LEU A 424 -20.54 1.89 5.66
CA LEU A 424 -21.72 1.43 4.93
C LEU A 424 -22.88 1.03 5.84
N GLY A 425 -22.61 0.61 7.07
CA GLY A 425 -23.56 -0.06 7.96
C GLY A 425 -24.10 0.82 9.09
N PRO A 426 -24.84 0.22 10.03
CA PRO A 426 -25.42 0.94 11.16
C PRO A 426 -24.40 1.34 12.24
N GLY A 427 -23.19 0.77 12.19
CA GLY A 427 -22.11 0.97 13.17
C GLY A 427 -21.16 -0.23 13.17
N ASN A 428 -19.99 -0.08 13.78
CA ASN A 428 -18.99 -1.15 13.87
C ASN A 428 -19.49 -2.32 14.74
N PRO A 429 -19.54 -3.56 14.25
CA PRO A 429 -20.04 -4.70 15.02
C PRO A 429 -19.17 -5.07 16.24
N PHE A 430 -17.92 -4.61 16.29
CA PHE A 430 -16.97 -4.88 17.37
C PHE A 430 -16.88 -3.74 18.40
N TYR A 431 -17.64 -2.65 18.22
CA TYR A 431 -17.72 -1.58 19.21
C TYR A 431 -19.08 -1.60 19.92
N GLY A 432 -19.04 -1.69 21.24
CA GLY A 432 -20.23 -1.64 22.09
C GLY A 432 -20.76 -0.23 22.19
N GLN A 433 -21.49 0.24 21.18
CA GLN A 433 -22.18 1.53 21.16
C GLN A 433 -23.46 1.48 22.03
N GLY A 434 -23.34 1.06 23.30
CA GLY A 434 -24.47 0.90 24.22
C GLY A 434 -25.26 -0.41 24.08
N GLY A 435 -24.81 -1.34 23.24
CA GLY A 435 -25.37 -2.69 23.07
C GLY A 435 -24.28 -3.79 23.08
N PRO A 436 -24.65 -5.07 22.90
CA PRO A 436 -23.67 -6.15 22.82
C PRO A 436 -22.78 -5.98 21.59
N ALA A 437 -21.46 -5.98 21.81
CA ALA A 437 -20.46 -6.00 20.75
C ALA A 437 -19.99 -7.44 20.50
N LEU A 438 -19.62 -7.73 19.26
CA LEU A 438 -18.90 -8.95 18.95
C LEU A 438 -17.47 -8.87 19.51
N ASP A 439 -16.94 -9.99 19.99
CA ASP A 439 -15.55 -10.11 20.41
C ASP A 439 -14.74 -10.73 19.27
N SER A 440 -13.70 -10.03 18.80
CA SER A 440 -12.85 -10.52 17.70
C SER A 440 -12.25 -11.91 17.98
N ARG A 441 -12.08 -12.28 19.26
CA ARG A 441 -11.56 -13.58 19.68
C ARG A 441 -12.55 -14.71 19.47
N THR A 442 -13.85 -14.48 19.58
CA THR A 442 -14.86 -15.56 19.68
C THR A 442 -16.04 -15.44 18.74
N TYR A 443 -16.25 -14.29 18.07
CA TYR A 443 -17.40 -14.12 17.18
C TYR A 443 -17.45 -15.19 16.10
N GLN A 444 -18.65 -15.53 15.65
CA GLN A 444 -18.90 -16.40 14.50
C GLN A 444 -19.27 -15.54 13.29
N GLU A 445 -18.89 -15.96 12.08
CA GLU A 445 -19.07 -15.15 10.86
C GLU A 445 -20.55 -14.89 10.55
N GLU A 446 -21.44 -15.80 10.96
CA GLU A 446 -22.89 -15.71 10.82
C GLU A 446 -23.53 -14.69 11.79
N GLU A 447 -22.81 -14.27 12.83
CA GLU A 447 -23.26 -13.25 13.79
C GLU A 447 -23.06 -11.82 13.25
N LEU A 448 -22.32 -11.66 12.15
CA LEU A 448 -22.11 -10.37 11.54
C LEU A 448 -23.45 -9.79 11.04
N PRO A 449 -23.78 -8.54 11.39
CA PRO A 449 -25.04 -7.95 10.97
C PRO A 449 -25.07 -7.75 9.45
N PRO A 450 -26.26 -7.82 8.82
CA PRO A 450 -26.36 -7.57 7.39
C PRO A 450 -26.07 -6.10 7.06
N LEU A 451 -25.28 -5.87 6.01
CA LEU A 451 -25.09 -4.53 5.45
C LEU A 451 -26.35 -4.05 4.72
N PRO A 452 -26.59 -2.72 4.62
CA PRO A 452 -27.81 -2.17 4.03
C PRO A 452 -28.08 -2.66 2.60
N THR A 453 -29.36 -2.82 2.26
CA THR A 453 -29.80 -3.32 0.96
C THR A 453 -29.23 -2.53 -0.22
N LEU A 454 -29.09 -1.21 -0.08
CA LEU A 454 -28.55 -0.30 -1.09
C LEU A 454 -27.07 -0.54 -1.43
N ALA A 455 -26.29 -1.18 -0.56
CA ALA A 455 -24.91 -1.55 -0.90
C ALA A 455 -24.89 -2.66 -1.96
N ALA A 456 -23.99 -2.52 -2.94
CA ALA A 456 -23.84 -3.49 -4.02
C ALA A 456 -23.53 -4.90 -3.46
N PRO A 457 -24.13 -5.97 -4.00
CA PRO A 457 -23.94 -7.34 -3.51
C PRO A 457 -22.46 -7.72 -3.38
N GLU A 458 -21.64 -7.36 -4.36
CA GLU A 458 -20.21 -7.70 -4.40
C GLU A 458 -19.40 -6.96 -3.35
N VAL A 459 -19.82 -5.75 -2.96
CA VAL A 459 -19.22 -5.02 -1.83
C VAL A 459 -19.57 -5.69 -0.51
N LYS A 460 -20.79 -6.21 -0.36
CA LYS A 460 -21.18 -6.97 0.85
C LYS A 460 -20.38 -8.25 0.99
N GLU A 461 -20.25 -9.01 -0.09
CA GLU A 461 -19.42 -10.23 -0.14
C GLU A 461 -17.95 -9.92 0.14
N LEU A 462 -17.42 -8.81 -0.42
CA LEU A 462 -16.07 -8.38 -0.09
C LEU A 462 -15.91 -8.13 1.41
N VAL A 463 -16.78 -7.33 2.03
CA VAL A 463 -16.70 -7.02 3.47
C VAL A 463 -16.77 -8.29 4.31
N ALA A 464 -17.69 -9.22 3.98
CA ALA A 464 -17.78 -10.52 4.63
C ALA A 464 -16.48 -11.33 4.46
N SER A 465 -15.85 -11.29 3.29
CA SER A 465 -14.57 -11.96 3.03
C SER A 465 -13.40 -11.36 3.82
N LEU A 466 -13.40 -10.03 4.07
CA LEU A 466 -12.38 -9.37 4.89
C LEU A 466 -12.50 -9.78 6.36
N LEU A 467 -13.72 -10.03 6.83
CA LEU A 467 -14.03 -10.44 8.21
C LEU A 467 -14.06 -11.96 8.42
N GLN A 468 -13.51 -12.74 7.48
CA GLN A 468 -13.27 -14.17 7.71
C GLN A 468 -12.30 -14.36 8.90
N ARG A 469 -12.63 -15.23 9.86
CA ARG A 469 -11.77 -15.45 11.03
C ARG A 469 -10.41 -16.02 10.63
N SER A 470 -10.42 -16.97 9.70
CA SER A 470 -9.19 -17.56 9.18
C SER A 470 -8.51 -16.60 8.18
N PRO A 471 -7.28 -16.14 8.43
CA PRO A 471 -6.57 -15.26 7.48
C PRO A 471 -6.31 -15.95 6.13
N ALA A 472 -6.28 -17.29 6.08
CA ALA A 472 -6.14 -18.03 4.82
C ALA A 472 -7.34 -17.84 3.88
N LYS A 473 -8.53 -17.60 4.43
CA LYS A 473 -9.76 -17.37 3.66
C LYS A 473 -9.96 -15.91 3.24
N ARG A 474 -9.24 -14.97 3.86
CA ARG A 474 -9.29 -13.55 3.48
C ARG A 474 -8.52 -13.31 2.18
N PRO A 475 -9.02 -12.48 1.27
CA PRO A 475 -8.19 -12.01 0.15
C PRO A 475 -7.02 -11.16 0.66
N PRO A 476 -5.86 -11.18 -0.02
CA PRO A 476 -4.83 -10.16 0.18
C PRO A 476 -5.37 -8.75 -0.04
N ALA A 477 -4.76 -7.74 0.60
CA ALA A 477 -5.17 -6.34 0.45
C ALA A 477 -5.20 -5.89 -1.03
N ARG A 478 -4.20 -6.29 -1.83
CA ARG A 478 -4.17 -5.93 -3.24
C ARG A 478 -5.34 -6.51 -4.01
N VAL A 479 -5.61 -7.80 -3.83
CA VAL A 479 -6.71 -8.51 -4.49
C VAL A 479 -8.05 -7.88 -4.09
N ALA A 480 -8.25 -7.61 -2.80
CA ALA A 480 -9.46 -6.93 -2.30
C ALA A 480 -9.66 -5.55 -2.96
N ALA A 481 -8.60 -4.74 -3.05
CA ALA A 481 -8.65 -3.45 -3.74
C ALA A 481 -8.99 -3.62 -5.24
N ASN A 482 -8.36 -4.58 -5.92
CA ASN A 482 -8.64 -4.87 -7.32
C ASN A 482 -10.09 -5.29 -7.55
N VAL A 483 -10.72 -6.03 -6.62
CA VAL A 483 -12.15 -6.36 -6.72
C VAL A 483 -13.00 -5.09 -6.72
N LEU A 484 -12.72 -4.12 -5.84
CA LEU A 484 -13.44 -2.84 -5.86
C LEU A 484 -13.13 -2.00 -7.11
N HIS A 485 -11.90 -1.99 -7.60
CA HIS A 485 -11.58 -1.33 -8.89
C HIS A 485 -12.42 -1.89 -10.03
N LEU A 486 -12.48 -3.22 -10.15
CA LEU A 486 -13.28 -3.90 -11.16
C LEU A 486 -14.78 -3.66 -10.96
N SER A 487 -15.27 -3.67 -9.71
CA SER A 487 -16.68 -3.41 -9.41
C SER A 487 -17.09 -1.97 -9.71
N LEU A 488 -16.20 -0.99 -9.45
CA LEU A 488 -16.52 0.44 -9.60
C LEU A 488 -16.37 0.94 -11.04
N TRP A 489 -15.41 0.40 -11.79
CA TRP A 489 -15.03 0.93 -13.11
C TRP A 489 -14.89 -0.14 -14.21
N GLY A 490 -14.97 -1.42 -13.87
CA GLY A 490 -14.76 -2.54 -14.81
C GLY A 490 -16.03 -3.11 -15.46
N GLU A 491 -17.23 -2.65 -15.10
CA GLU A 491 -18.50 -3.28 -15.55
C GLU A 491 -18.63 -3.44 -17.07
N VAL A 492 -18.15 -2.44 -17.84
CA VAL A 492 -18.17 -2.46 -19.31
C VAL A 492 -17.29 -3.60 -19.87
N ALA A 493 -16.21 -3.95 -19.16
CA ALA A 493 -15.26 -4.99 -19.56
C ALA A 493 -15.66 -6.38 -19.07
N LEU A 494 -16.39 -6.45 -17.96
CA LEU A 494 -16.71 -7.71 -17.29
C LEU A 494 -17.82 -8.49 -18.00
N GLY A 495 -18.68 -7.82 -18.80
CA GLY A 495 -19.81 -8.47 -19.49
C GLY A 495 -20.79 -9.18 -18.53
N GLN A 496 -21.89 -9.73 -19.05
CA GLN A 496 -22.83 -10.54 -18.26
C GLN A 496 -22.47 -12.05 -18.26
N ALA A 497 -21.38 -12.47 -18.91
CA ALA A 497 -21.10 -13.88 -19.17
C ALA A 497 -20.04 -14.45 -18.21
N GLY A 498 -20.37 -15.57 -17.57
CA GLY A 498 -19.53 -16.26 -16.59
C GLY A 498 -18.21 -16.76 -17.16
N GLY A 499 -17.11 -16.37 -16.49
CA GLY A 499 -15.75 -16.81 -16.77
C GLY A 499 -14.92 -15.71 -17.42
N LEU A 500 -14.34 -14.84 -16.61
CA LEU A 500 -13.43 -13.78 -17.09
C LEU A 500 -11.99 -14.31 -17.20
N LEU A 501 -11.46 -14.24 -18.42
CA LEU A 501 -10.03 -14.36 -18.68
C LEU A 501 -9.46 -12.95 -18.88
N LEU A 502 -8.27 -12.67 -18.31
CA LEU A 502 -7.62 -11.36 -18.42
C LEU A 502 -7.49 -10.79 -19.86
N PRO A 503 -7.33 -11.60 -20.93
CA PRO A 503 -7.33 -11.08 -22.30
C PRO A 503 -8.57 -10.26 -22.66
N GLN A 504 -9.72 -10.55 -22.03
CA GLN A 504 -10.96 -9.78 -22.22
C GLN A 504 -10.93 -8.43 -21.47
N LEU A 505 -10.16 -8.34 -20.38
CA LEU A 505 -9.96 -7.09 -19.62
C LEU A 505 -8.90 -6.18 -20.25
N LEU A 506 -8.03 -6.70 -21.10
CA LEU A 506 -6.91 -5.94 -21.66
C LEU A 506 -7.33 -4.69 -22.46
N PRO A 507 -8.36 -4.73 -23.34
CA PRO A 507 -8.83 -3.53 -24.02
C PRO A 507 -9.29 -2.43 -23.05
N TRP A 508 -9.97 -2.83 -21.97
CA TRP A 508 -10.41 -1.91 -20.92
C TRP A 508 -9.21 -1.34 -20.15
N LEU A 509 -8.23 -2.15 -19.77
CA LEU A 509 -7.00 -1.67 -19.11
C LEU A 509 -6.25 -0.64 -19.98
N LEU A 510 -6.18 -0.87 -21.30
CA LEU A 510 -5.58 0.08 -22.23
C LEU A 510 -6.39 1.38 -22.34
N GLN A 511 -7.72 1.29 -22.35
CA GLN A 511 -8.61 2.45 -22.34
C GLN A 511 -8.46 3.27 -21.06
N GLU A 512 -8.46 2.63 -19.89
CA GLU A 512 -8.23 3.28 -18.60
C GLU A 512 -6.83 3.90 -18.52
N SER A 513 -5.83 3.23 -19.09
CA SER A 513 -4.48 3.78 -19.21
C SER A 513 -4.46 5.06 -20.05
N ALA A 514 -5.09 5.06 -21.22
CA ALA A 514 -5.20 6.26 -22.05
C ALA A 514 -5.94 7.39 -21.33
N ALA A 515 -7.06 7.10 -20.66
CA ALA A 515 -7.83 8.08 -19.90
C ALA A 515 -7.01 8.67 -18.73
N ALA A 516 -6.28 7.83 -17.99
CA ALA A 516 -5.43 8.27 -16.88
C ALA A 516 -4.28 9.18 -17.35
N LEU A 517 -3.70 8.92 -18.53
CA LEU A 517 -2.67 9.78 -19.13
C LEU A 517 -3.23 11.13 -19.62
N MET A 518 -4.46 11.13 -20.14
CA MET A 518 -5.11 12.36 -20.61
C MET A 518 -5.53 13.28 -19.45
N THR A 519 -6.09 12.71 -18.38
CA THR A 519 -6.47 13.46 -17.17
C THR A 519 -5.27 14.10 -16.45
N ASP A 520 -4.07 13.52 -16.59
CA ASP A 520 -2.81 14.12 -16.09
C ASP A 520 -2.50 15.47 -16.75
N ARG A 521 -2.75 15.59 -18.05
CA ARG A 521 -2.48 16.81 -18.82
C ARG A 521 -3.48 17.94 -18.55
N LEU A 522 -4.67 17.59 -18.09
CA LEU A 522 -5.78 18.52 -17.82
C LEU A 522 -5.79 19.06 -16.37
N GLY A 523 -4.83 18.69 -15.53
CA GLY A 523 -4.77 19.15 -14.13
C GLY A 523 -5.83 18.54 -13.20
N SER A 524 -6.62 17.57 -13.68
CA SER A 524 -7.66 16.86 -12.91
C SER A 524 -7.08 15.83 -11.92
N THR A 525 -5.77 15.84 -11.69
CA THR A 525 -5.05 14.85 -10.86
C THR A 525 -5.34 14.95 -9.37
N GLN A 526 -6.03 15.99 -8.94
CA GLN A 526 -6.39 16.17 -7.54
C GLN A 526 -7.64 15.37 -7.12
N ARG A 527 -8.44 14.88 -8.08
CA ARG A 527 -9.63 14.07 -7.77
C ARG A 527 -9.26 12.72 -7.17
N VAL A 528 -10.02 12.26 -6.18
CA VAL A 528 -9.80 10.99 -5.49
C VAL A 528 -9.84 9.82 -6.48
N GLU A 529 -10.90 9.72 -7.29
CA GLU A 529 -11.05 8.63 -8.27
C GLU A 529 -9.90 8.58 -9.29
N SER A 530 -9.43 9.75 -9.74
CA SER A 530 -8.30 9.83 -10.69
C SER A 530 -6.99 9.33 -10.08
N ARG A 531 -6.76 9.61 -8.78
CA ARG A 531 -5.61 9.08 -8.03
C ARG A 531 -5.71 7.58 -7.84
N LEU A 532 -6.89 7.06 -7.50
CA LEU A 532 -7.15 5.63 -7.34
C LEU A 532 -6.91 4.86 -8.65
N LYS A 533 -7.45 5.34 -9.78
CA LYS A 533 -7.22 4.72 -11.10
C LYS A 533 -5.74 4.70 -11.48
N LYS A 534 -5.00 5.78 -11.23
CA LYS A 534 -3.54 5.80 -11.47
C LYS A 534 -2.80 4.84 -10.55
N GLY A 535 -3.17 4.79 -9.27
CA GLY A 535 -2.61 3.85 -8.30
C GLY A 535 -2.83 2.39 -8.72
N PHE A 536 -4.06 2.06 -9.14
CA PHE A 536 -4.41 0.77 -9.71
C PHE A 536 -3.48 0.38 -10.85
N LEU A 537 -3.36 1.23 -11.87
CA LEU A 537 -2.51 0.99 -13.04
C LEU A 537 -1.02 0.84 -12.66
N ALA A 538 -0.53 1.63 -11.70
CA ALA A 538 0.84 1.54 -11.19
C ALA A 538 1.10 0.27 -10.34
N SER A 539 0.04 -0.38 -9.88
CA SER A 539 0.08 -1.52 -8.98
C SER A 539 -0.32 -2.85 -9.64
N LEU A 540 -0.60 -2.81 -10.94
CA LEU A 540 -1.10 -3.95 -11.72
C LEU A 540 -0.14 -5.14 -11.62
N ASP A 541 -0.70 -6.25 -11.19
CA ASP A 541 -0.10 -7.58 -11.30
C ASP A 541 -1.13 -8.52 -11.92
N TYR A 542 -0.66 -9.41 -12.79
CA TYR A 542 -1.51 -10.31 -13.56
C TYR A 542 -2.25 -11.30 -12.65
N GLU A 543 -1.54 -11.92 -11.70
CA GLU A 543 -2.09 -12.96 -10.84
C GLU A 543 -3.12 -12.38 -9.86
N ASP A 544 -2.77 -11.24 -9.24
CA ASP A 544 -3.67 -10.53 -8.32
C ASP A 544 -4.97 -10.08 -9.04
N LEU A 545 -4.86 -9.62 -10.30
CA LEU A 545 -6.00 -9.16 -11.07
C LEU A 545 -6.90 -10.31 -11.53
N CYS A 546 -6.31 -11.44 -11.95
CA CYS A 546 -7.05 -12.67 -12.24
C CYS A 546 -7.80 -13.19 -11.00
N GLN A 547 -7.14 -13.19 -9.84
CA GLN A 547 -7.77 -13.61 -8.59
C GLN A 547 -8.95 -12.69 -8.21
N ALA A 548 -8.79 -11.38 -8.36
CA ALA A 548 -9.86 -10.42 -8.11
C ALA A 548 -11.05 -10.61 -9.06
N ALA A 549 -10.79 -10.78 -10.36
CA ALA A 549 -11.83 -11.06 -11.34
C ALA A 549 -12.58 -12.36 -11.03
N ALA A 550 -11.87 -13.42 -10.63
CA ALA A 550 -12.47 -14.70 -10.26
C ALA A 550 -13.39 -14.58 -9.03
N LEU A 551 -12.97 -13.85 -7.99
CA LEU A 551 -13.81 -13.58 -6.81
C LEU A 551 -15.07 -12.81 -7.20
N LEU A 552 -14.92 -11.74 -7.97
CA LEU A 552 -16.04 -10.92 -8.42
C LEU A 552 -17.05 -11.73 -9.26
N CYS A 553 -16.57 -12.57 -10.18
CA CYS A 553 -17.41 -13.48 -10.95
C CYS A 553 -18.15 -14.49 -10.06
N SER A 554 -17.46 -15.05 -9.06
CA SER A 554 -18.06 -15.99 -8.12
C SER A 554 -19.23 -15.34 -7.38
N TRP A 555 -19.04 -14.13 -6.86
CA TRP A 555 -20.07 -13.40 -6.10
C TRP A 555 -21.26 -12.98 -6.96
N ARG A 556 -21.01 -12.63 -8.24
CA ARG A 556 -22.07 -12.37 -9.21
C ARG A 556 -22.84 -13.64 -9.60
N GLY A 557 -22.15 -14.77 -9.71
CA GLY A 557 -22.77 -16.06 -10.02
C GLY A 557 -23.63 -16.63 -8.88
N THR A 558 -23.33 -16.28 -7.63
CA THR A 558 -24.13 -16.64 -6.46
C THR A 558 -25.39 -15.78 -6.31
N ALA A 559 -25.45 -14.60 -6.92
CA ALA A 559 -26.64 -13.77 -7.00
C ALA A 559 -27.65 -14.35 -8.01
N ARG A 560 -28.30 -15.46 -7.67
CA ARG A 560 -29.46 -15.94 -8.46
C ARG A 560 -30.59 -14.91 -8.37
N PRO A 561 -31.33 -14.65 -9.47
CA PRO A 561 -32.53 -13.82 -9.40
C PRO A 561 -33.52 -14.48 -8.46
N VAL A 562 -34.00 -13.72 -7.47
CA VAL A 562 -35.14 -14.11 -6.65
C VAL A 562 -36.32 -14.32 -7.61
N PRO A 563 -36.91 -15.53 -7.69
CA PRO A 563 -38.12 -15.71 -8.48
C PRO A 563 -39.22 -14.91 -7.79
N TRP A 564 -39.80 -13.96 -8.52
CA TRP A 564 -41.00 -13.21 -8.13
C TRP A 564 -42.22 -14.13 -8.08
#